data_AF-A0A0Q6AUX5-F1
#
_entry.id   AF-A0A0Q6AUX5-F1
#
_cell.length_a   1.000
_cell.length_b   1.000
_cell.length_c   1.000
_cell.angle_alpha   90.00
_cell.angle_beta   90.00
_cell.angle_gamma   90.00
#
_symmetry.space_group_name_H-M   'P 1'
#
loop_
_entity.id
_entity.type
_entity.pdbx_description
1 polymer ?
#
loop_
_entity_poly.entity_id
_entity_poly.type
_entity_poly.pdbx_seq_one_letter_code
_entity_poly.pdbx_strand_id
1 'polypeptide(L)'
;MAIHLSACITTPQVKSSEVAPAQNYQFAGDNESTKITGLLEKYGNDWAYHGAFLTVKIGNEEVIVRKPVDRYNFSGEVGGNTYRDKKVSASCIGYAVTDRWTDVHCTVFVGNEQTVTLTF
;
A
#
# COMPACT_ATOMS: atom_id res chain seq x y z
N MET A 1 -41.55 -6.26 -33.34
CA MET A 1 -40.19 -6.79 -33.54
C MET A 1 -39.26 -5.86 -32.79
N ALA A 2 -38.85 -6.24 -31.58
CA ALA A 2 -38.10 -5.39 -30.66
C ALA A 2 -36.59 -5.50 -30.92
N ILE A 3 -35.93 -4.36 -30.97
CA ILE A 3 -34.47 -4.23 -31.11
C ILE A 3 -33.87 -4.54 -29.73
N HIS A 4 -33.06 -5.60 -29.63
CA HIS A 4 -32.25 -5.85 -28.44
C HIS A 4 -31.04 -4.91 -28.45
N LEU A 5 -31.06 -3.88 -27.60
CA LEU A 5 -29.83 -3.18 -27.21
C LEU A 5 -29.09 -4.08 -26.21
N SER A 6 -28.02 -4.72 -26.68
CA SER A 6 -27.04 -5.35 -25.81
C SER A 6 -26.27 -4.24 -25.10
N ALA A 7 -26.62 -3.95 -23.85
CA ALA A 7 -25.85 -3.06 -23.01
C ALA A 7 -24.52 -3.75 -22.69
N CYS A 8 -23.41 -3.20 -23.20
CA CYS A 8 -22.08 -3.48 -22.69
C CYS A 8 -22.05 -3.07 -21.21
N ILE A 9 -22.16 -4.04 -20.31
CA ILE A 9 -21.84 -3.84 -18.90
C ILE A 9 -20.32 -3.78 -18.83
N THR A 10 -19.75 -2.59 -18.95
CA THR A 10 -18.43 -2.29 -18.42
C THR A 10 -18.57 -2.28 -16.90
N THR A 11 -18.29 -3.43 -16.26
CA THR A 11 -18.11 -3.47 -14.80
C THR A 11 -17.02 -2.46 -14.45
N PRO A 12 -17.30 -1.38 -13.72
CA PRO A 12 -16.26 -0.45 -13.31
C PRO A 12 -15.30 -1.22 -12.43
N GLN A 13 -14.02 -1.29 -12.80
CA GLN A 13 -13.00 -1.75 -11.86
C GLN A 13 -13.02 -0.78 -10.68
N VAL A 14 -13.44 -1.26 -9.50
CA VAL A 14 -13.42 -0.46 -8.27
C VAL A 14 -11.96 -0.34 -7.82
N LYS A 15 -11.23 0.60 -8.42
CA LYS A 15 -9.95 1.06 -7.91
C LYS A 15 -10.25 1.94 -6.69
N SER A 16 -10.16 1.35 -5.51
CA SER A 16 -10.11 2.12 -4.26
C SER A 16 -8.64 2.35 -3.94
N SER A 17 -8.25 3.61 -3.78
CA SER A 17 -6.90 4.01 -3.41
C SER A 17 -6.95 4.90 -2.18
N GLU A 18 -6.08 4.64 -1.22
CA GLU A 18 -5.99 5.40 0.02
C GLU A 18 -4.57 5.92 0.22
N VAL A 19 -4.45 7.16 0.69
CA VAL A 19 -3.16 7.83 0.89
C VAL A 19 -2.93 7.98 2.38
N ALA A 20 -1.87 7.37 2.90
CA ALA A 20 -1.47 7.54 4.28
C ALA A 20 -0.98 8.99 4.50
N PRO A 21 -1.22 9.57 5.68
CA PRO A 21 -0.65 10.85 6.06
C PRO A 21 0.88 10.85 5.87
N ALA A 22 1.41 11.91 5.26
CA ALA A 22 2.84 12.06 5.07
C ALA A 22 3.55 12.14 6.43
N GLN A 23 4.66 11.43 6.56
CA GLN A 23 5.49 11.46 7.77
C GLN A 23 6.90 11.91 7.41
N ASN A 24 7.52 12.70 8.27
CA ASN A 24 8.90 13.12 8.10
C ASN A 24 9.79 12.24 8.98
N TYR A 25 10.88 11.73 8.39
CA TYR A 25 11.86 10.91 9.07
C TYR A 25 13.27 11.43 8.80
N GLN A 26 14.06 11.65 9.85
CA GLN A 26 15.44 12.07 9.72
C GLN A 26 16.35 10.85 9.93
N PHE A 27 17.04 10.42 8.87
CA PHE A 27 18.00 9.32 8.98
C PHE A 27 19.21 9.74 9.83
N ALA A 28 19.81 8.79 10.52
CA ALA A 28 21.03 9.04 11.28
C ALA A 28 22.13 9.59 10.34
N GLY A 29 22.66 10.76 10.68
CA GLY A 29 23.69 11.46 9.90
C GLY A 29 23.14 12.45 8.86
N ASP A 30 21.83 12.52 8.65
CA ASP A 30 21.22 13.55 7.80
C ASP A 30 21.03 14.87 8.58
N ASN A 31 21.22 15.99 7.89
CA ASN A 31 20.92 17.33 8.42
C ASN A 31 19.45 17.74 8.21
N GLU A 32 18.70 16.98 7.41
CA GLU A 32 17.33 17.30 7.02
C GLU A 32 16.43 16.06 7.14
N SER A 33 15.15 16.28 7.42
CA SER A 33 14.16 15.21 7.43
C SER A 33 13.71 14.86 6.00
N THR A 34 13.63 13.58 5.71
CA THR A 34 13.07 13.05 4.47
C THR A 34 11.57 12.77 4.63
N LYS A 35 10.76 13.23 3.68
CA LYS A 35 9.33 12.94 3.63
C LYS A 35 9.10 11.50 3.16
N ILE A 36 8.29 10.75 3.88
CA ILE A 36 7.83 9.41 3.54
C ILE A 36 6.31 9.42 3.40
N THR A 37 5.81 8.89 2.28
CA THR A 37 4.36 8.76 2.01
C THR A 37 4.01 7.36 1.57
N GLY A 38 2.76 6.98 1.78
CA GLY A 38 2.21 5.70 1.33
C GLY A 38 0.96 5.88 0.49
N LEU A 39 0.81 5.03 -0.52
CA LEU A 39 -0.41 4.86 -1.30
C LEU A 39 -0.78 3.38 -1.25
N LEU A 40 -1.99 3.06 -0.80
CA LEU A 40 -2.54 1.72 -0.79
C LEU A 40 -3.59 1.61 -1.90
N GLU A 41 -3.32 0.81 -2.93
CA GLU A 41 -4.22 0.64 -4.07
C GLU A 41 -4.81 -0.77 -4.11
N LYS A 42 -6.13 -0.88 -4.02
CA LYS A 42 -6.83 -2.15 -4.24
C LYS A 42 -6.78 -2.51 -5.72
N TYR A 43 -6.40 -3.74 -6.02
CA TYR A 43 -6.41 -4.28 -7.37
C TYR A 43 -7.20 -5.59 -7.41
N GLY A 44 -8.10 -5.70 -8.38
CA GLY A 44 -8.91 -6.88 -8.62
C GLY A 44 -10.33 -6.55 -9.07
N ASN A 45 -10.80 -7.28 -10.07
CA ASN A 45 -12.20 -7.45 -10.43
C ASN A 45 -12.80 -8.53 -9.52
N ASP A 46 -14.10 -8.41 -9.19
CA ASP A 46 -14.85 -9.08 -8.10
C ASP A 46 -14.61 -10.59 -7.84
N TRP A 47 -13.87 -11.32 -8.67
CA TRP A 47 -13.80 -12.79 -8.65
C TRP A 47 -12.39 -13.41 -8.62
N ALA A 48 -11.29 -12.63 -8.64
CA ALA A 48 -9.95 -13.21 -8.57
C ALA A 48 -8.95 -12.31 -7.82
N TYR A 49 -8.52 -12.80 -6.66
CA TYR A 49 -7.42 -12.33 -5.81
C TYR A 49 -7.53 -10.89 -5.28
N HIS A 50 -8.01 -10.80 -4.03
CA HIS A 50 -8.00 -9.61 -3.20
C HIS A 50 -6.57 -9.28 -2.75
N GLY A 51 -5.99 -8.23 -3.31
CA GLY A 51 -4.71 -7.69 -2.89
C GLY A 51 -4.70 -6.16 -2.92
N ALA A 52 -4.04 -5.54 -1.93
CA ALA A 52 -3.81 -4.10 -1.93
C ALA A 52 -2.30 -3.84 -2.07
N PHE A 53 -1.93 -3.08 -3.09
CA PHE A 53 -0.54 -2.74 -3.37
C PHE A 53 -0.14 -1.52 -2.53
N LEU A 54 0.92 -1.65 -1.74
CA LEU A 54 1.52 -0.51 -1.06
C LEU A 54 2.61 0.08 -1.94
N THR A 55 2.47 1.34 -2.31
CA THR A 55 3.54 2.14 -2.90
C THR A 55 4.03 3.12 -1.84
N VAL A 56 5.29 2.98 -1.44
CA VAL A 56 5.96 3.90 -0.52
C VAL A 56 6.80 4.87 -1.34
N LYS A 57 6.81 6.15 -0.99
CA LYS A 57 7.76 7.12 -1.53
C LYS A 57 8.63 7.65 -0.41
N ILE A 58 9.95 7.64 -0.61
CA ILE A 58 10.95 8.15 0.32
C ILE A 58 11.67 9.30 -0.39
N GLY A 59 11.37 10.54 0.00
CA GLY A 59 11.77 11.72 -0.76
C GLY A 59 11.19 11.68 -2.17
N ASN A 60 12.06 11.70 -3.19
CA ASN A 60 11.67 11.62 -4.59
C ASN A 60 11.71 10.19 -5.15
N GLU A 61 12.14 9.20 -4.35
CA GLU A 61 12.27 7.81 -4.80
C GLU A 61 10.99 7.02 -4.51
N GLU A 62 10.47 6.33 -5.53
CA GLU A 62 9.32 5.46 -5.40
C GLU A 62 9.76 4.01 -5.17
N VAL A 63 9.21 3.41 -4.11
CA VAL A 63 9.44 2.04 -3.69
C VAL A 63 8.12 1.30 -3.69
N ILE A 64 7.99 0.33 -4.59
CA ILE A 64 6.77 -0.46 -4.72
C ILE A 64 6.90 -1.72 -3.84
N VAL A 65 5.92 -1.93 -2.97
CA VAL A 65 5.82 -3.06 -2.05
C VAL A 65 4.53 -3.82 -2.34
N ARG A 66 4.64 -5.00 -2.98
CA ARG A 66 3.49 -5.78 -3.42
C ARG A 66 3.04 -6.81 -2.38
N LYS A 67 1.87 -6.61 -1.77
CA LYS A 67 1.30 -7.57 -0.82
C LYS A 67 -0.18 -7.89 -1.10
N PRO A 68 -0.59 -9.17 -1.12
CA PRO A 68 -2.00 -9.50 -1.03
C PRO A 68 -2.52 -9.18 0.38
N VAL A 69 -3.58 -8.37 0.44
CA VAL A 69 -4.31 -7.99 1.66
C VAL A 69 -5.63 -8.73 1.62
N ASP A 70 -5.73 -9.81 2.40
CA ASP A 70 -7.01 -10.50 2.62
C ASP A 70 -7.82 -9.74 3.68
N ARG A 71 -9.15 -9.83 3.59
CA ARG A 71 -10.12 -9.21 4.50
C ARG A 71 -9.97 -9.72 5.94
N TYR A 72 -9.38 -10.90 6.11
CA TYR A 72 -9.11 -11.49 7.42
C TYR A 72 -7.66 -11.17 7.82
N ASN A 73 -7.52 -10.57 9.01
CA ASN A 73 -6.25 -10.22 9.67
C ASN A 73 -5.01 -10.77 8.97
N PHE A 74 -4.32 -9.94 8.21
CA PHE A 74 -3.12 -10.33 7.49
C PHE A 74 -1.89 -9.73 8.16
N SER A 75 -0.77 -10.44 8.14
CA SER A 75 0.53 -9.96 8.63
C SER A 75 1.64 -10.42 7.69
N GLY A 76 2.79 -9.77 7.69
CA GLY A 76 3.93 -10.17 6.87
C GLY A 76 4.70 -9.03 6.25
N GLU A 77 5.95 -9.34 5.91
CA GLU A 77 6.93 -8.42 5.36
C GLU A 77 7.04 -8.58 3.85
N VAL A 78 7.23 -7.46 3.16
CA VAL A 78 7.51 -7.45 1.73
C VAL A 78 8.69 -6.52 1.47
N GLY A 79 9.67 -7.02 0.71
CA GLY A 79 10.81 -6.23 0.26
C GLY A 79 10.46 -5.42 -0.99
N GLY A 80 10.96 -4.19 -1.05
CA GLY A 80 10.97 -3.34 -2.24
C GLY A 80 12.39 -3.17 -2.79
N ASN A 81 12.57 -2.08 -3.54
CA ASN A 81 13.86 -1.64 -4.07
C ASN A 81 14.78 -1.10 -2.95
N THR A 82 15.96 -0.61 -3.33
CA THR A 82 16.91 0.03 -2.43
C THR A 82 16.70 1.54 -2.37
N TYR A 83 16.98 2.15 -1.22
CA TYR A 83 17.11 3.60 -1.00
C TYR A 83 18.48 3.85 -0.38
N ARG A 84 19.33 4.65 -1.02
CA ARG A 84 20.73 4.89 -0.61
C ARG A 84 21.50 3.59 -0.30
N ASP A 85 21.47 2.64 -1.24
CA ASP A 85 22.08 1.30 -1.13
C ASP A 85 21.57 0.41 0.02
N LYS A 86 20.54 0.84 0.75
CA LYS A 86 19.88 0.04 1.79
C LYS A 86 18.59 -0.56 1.23
N LYS A 87 18.35 -1.85 1.48
CA LYS A 87 17.11 -2.52 1.10
C LYS A 87 15.92 -1.87 1.82
N VAL A 88 14.86 -1.53 1.10
CA VAL A 88 13.61 -1.10 1.71
C VAL A 88 12.70 -2.30 1.88
N SER A 89 12.08 -2.44 3.04
CA SER A 89 10.98 -3.40 3.24
C SER A 89 9.84 -2.74 4.01
N ALA A 90 8.66 -3.34 3.96
CA ALA A 90 7.57 -2.95 4.83
C ALA A 90 6.93 -4.17 5.47
N SER A 91 6.66 -4.09 6.76
CA SER A 91 5.85 -5.06 7.49
C SER A 91 4.45 -4.49 7.65
N CYS A 92 3.48 -5.13 7.02
CA CYS A 92 2.09 -4.68 7.01
C CYS A 92 1.19 -5.62 7.81
N ILE A 93 0.37 -5.04 8.67
CA ILE A 93 -0.67 -5.74 9.43
C ILE A 93 -2.02 -5.09 9.13
N GLY A 94 -3.03 -5.90 8.82
CA GLY A 94 -4.41 -5.45 8.70
C GLY A 94 -5.25 -5.90 9.89
N TYR A 95 -6.11 -5.01 10.38
CA TYR A 95 -7.07 -5.28 11.44
C TYR A 95 -8.48 -5.05 10.89
N ALA A 96 -9.31 -6.10 10.86
CA ALA A 96 -10.71 -5.93 10.51
C ALA A 96 -11.43 -5.12 11.61
N VAL A 97 -11.84 -3.89 11.29
CA VAL A 97 -12.62 -3.02 12.19
C VAL A 97 -14.10 -3.38 12.11
N THR A 98 -14.58 -3.64 10.89
CA THR A 98 -15.93 -4.13 10.63
C THR A 98 -15.92 -5.18 9.53
N ASP A 99 -17.09 -5.69 9.16
CA ASP A 99 -17.22 -6.56 8.00
C ASP A 99 -16.85 -5.84 6.68
N ARG A 100 -16.86 -4.51 6.63
CA ARG A 100 -16.58 -3.73 5.41
C ARG A 100 -15.31 -2.87 5.49
N TRP A 101 -14.68 -2.80 6.64
CA TRP A 101 -13.54 -1.91 6.91
C TRP A 101 -12.39 -2.67 7.56
N THR A 102 -11.19 -2.45 7.03
CA THR A 102 -9.93 -3.01 7.53
C THR A 102 -8.93 -1.87 7.64
N ASP A 103 -8.43 -1.62 8.84
CA ASP A 103 -7.32 -0.68 9.06
C ASP A 103 -6.02 -1.37 8.69
N VAL A 104 -5.16 -0.71 7.92
CA VAL A 104 -3.88 -1.25 7.47
C VAL A 104 -2.74 -0.41 8.02
N HIS A 105 -1.84 -1.06 8.76
CA HIS A 105 -0.66 -0.46 9.34
C HIS A 105 0.59 -1.07 8.69
N CYS A 106 1.39 -0.24 8.02
CA CYS A 106 2.60 -0.66 7.34
C CYS A 106 3.82 0.06 7.91
N THR A 107 4.65 -0.67 8.65
CA THR A 107 5.93 -0.18 9.15
C THR A 107 6.98 -0.29 8.06
N VAL A 108 7.61 0.82 7.69
CA VAL A 108 8.65 0.90 6.65
C VAL A 108 10.03 0.79 7.28
N PHE A 109 10.87 -0.07 6.72
CA PHE A 109 12.25 -0.29 7.09
C PHE A 109 13.18 0.10 5.95
N VAL A 110 14.30 0.75 6.27
CA VAL A 110 15.38 1.06 5.34
C VAL A 110 16.67 0.45 5.88
N GLY A 111 17.11 -0.65 5.29
CA GLY A 111 18.11 -1.53 5.88
C GLY A 111 17.53 -2.23 7.11
N ASN A 112 18.15 -2.02 8.28
CA ASN A 112 17.67 -2.53 9.57
C ASN A 112 17.02 -1.44 10.44
N GLU A 113 16.78 -0.26 9.87
CA GLU A 113 16.26 0.90 10.58
C GLU A 113 14.75 1.00 10.37
N GLN A 114 13.98 0.97 11.46
CA GLN A 114 12.55 1.24 11.43
C GLN A 114 12.32 2.75 11.27
N THR A 115 11.65 3.15 10.19
CA THR A 115 11.50 4.58 9.84
C THR A 115 10.16 5.14 10.27
N VAL A 116 9.07 4.76 9.60
CA VAL A 116 7.71 5.28 9.82
C VAL A 116 6.69 4.15 9.83
N THR A 117 5.51 4.40 10.40
CA THR A 117 4.35 3.50 10.29
C THR A 117 3.24 4.21 9.54
N LEU A 118 2.98 3.78 8.31
CA LEU A 118 1.93 4.32 7.44
C LEU A 118 0.61 3.65 7.78
N THR A 119 -0.44 4.44 7.99
CA THR A 119 -1.79 3.96 8.33
C THR A 119 -2.77 4.33 7.23
N PHE A 120 -3.61 3.37 6.86
CA PHE A 120 -4.68 3.48 5.87
C PHE A 120 -5.96 2.96 6.50
#